data_AF-A0A497QJ19-F1
#
_entry.id   AF-A0A497QJ19-F1
#
_cell.length_a   1.000
_cell.length_b   1.000
_cell.length_c   1.000
_cell.angle_alpha   90.00
_cell.angle_beta   90.00
_cell.angle_gamma   90.00
#
_symmetry.space_group_name_H-M   'P 1'
#
loop_
_entity.id
_entity.type
_entity.pdbx_description
1 polymer ?
#
loop_
_entity_poly.entity_id
_entity_poly.type
_entity_poly.pdbx_seq_one_letter_code
_entity_poly.pdbx_strand_id
1 'polypeptide(L)' 'MQSLQEINTSGMLKTYRVNTTRTVRDLLKELKLESKTFVVLANGKKVGLDNKIDEGSEITILPKIAGGF' A
#
# COMPACT_ATOMS: atom_id res chain seq x y z
N MET A 1 19.38 -3.36 -5.24
CA MET A 1 17.94 -3.65 -5.43
C MET A 1 17.35 -3.81 -4.03
N GLN A 2 16.69 -2.79 -3.50
CA GLN A 2 16.35 -2.71 -2.06
C GLN A 2 14.86 -2.40 -1.87
N SER A 3 14.30 -2.81 -0.74
CA SER A 3 13.60 -4.07 -0.53
C SER A 3 12.41 -3.70 0.35
N LEU A 4 11.18 -3.96 -0.10
CA LEU A 4 9.99 -3.80 0.73
C LEU A 4 10.01 -4.85 1.85
N GLN A 5 9.83 -4.42 3.09
CA GLN A 5 9.74 -5.34 4.24
C GLN A 5 8.26 -5.66 4.48
N GLU A 6 7.85 -6.90 4.21
CA GLU A 6 6.49 -7.40 4.53
C GLU A 6 6.41 -7.66 6.03
N ILE A 7 5.54 -6.94 6.72
CA ILE A 7 5.46 -6.94 8.20
C ILE A 7 4.39 -7.90 8.75
N ASN A 8 3.36 -8.25 7.97
CA ASN A 8 2.31 -9.20 8.36
C ASN A 8 1.54 -9.67 7.12
N THR A 9 1.24 -10.98 7.03
CA THR A 9 0.35 -11.58 6.02
C THR A 9 -0.74 -12.36 6.75
N SER A 10 -1.93 -11.77 6.86
CA SER A 10 -3.11 -12.43 7.41
C SER A 10 -4.29 -12.19 6.48
N GLY A 11 -4.64 -13.21 5.69
CA GLY A 11 -5.83 -13.38 4.85
C GLY A 11 -6.14 -12.36 3.73
N MET A 12 -5.83 -11.09 3.93
CA MET A 12 -6.31 -9.99 3.10
C MET A 12 -5.59 -8.65 3.37
N LEU A 13 -4.90 -8.52 4.51
CA LEU A 13 -4.11 -7.34 4.86
C LEU A 13 -2.63 -7.58 4.54
N LYS A 14 -2.06 -6.71 3.71
CA LYS A 14 -0.61 -6.63 3.55
C LYS A 14 -0.10 -5.28 4.01
N THR A 15 0.82 -5.29 4.95
CA THR A 15 1.47 -4.07 5.43
C THR A 15 2.92 -4.07 4.97
N TYR A 16 3.37 -2.91 4.49
CA TYR A 16 4.69 -2.69 3.92
C TYR A 16 5.32 -1.45 4.54
N ARG A 17 6.60 -1.53 4.89
CA ARG A 17 7.35 -0.35 5.30
C ARG A 17 8.08 0.26 4.11
N VAL A 18 7.86 1.55 3.87
CA VAL A 18 8.51 2.27 2.77
C VAL A 18 9.94 2.58 3.15
N ASN A 19 10.88 2.19 2.28
CA ASN A 19 12.31 2.37 2.51
C ASN A 19 12.91 3.54 1.71
N THR A 20 12.12 4.22 0.88
CA THR A 20 12.54 5.40 0.10
C THR A 20 11.31 6.19 -0.32
N THR A 21 11.36 7.52 -0.22
CA THR A 21 10.27 8.43 -0.58
C THR A 21 9.81 8.21 -2.03
N ARG A 22 8.53 7.84 -2.21
CA ARG A 22 7.94 7.55 -3.52
C ARG A 22 6.43 7.81 -3.50
N THR A 23 5.77 7.71 -4.65
CA THR A 23 4.30 7.85 -4.70
C THR A 23 3.61 6.52 -4.45
N VAL A 24 2.37 6.57 -3.97
CA VAL A 24 1.51 5.38 -3.84
C VAL A 24 1.35 4.66 -5.18
N ARG A 25 1.21 5.41 -6.29
CA ARG A 25 1.14 4.85 -7.64
C ARG A 25 2.34 3.99 -7.98
N ASP A 26 3.54 4.50 -7.70
CA ASP A 26 4.80 3.81 -7.99
C ASP A 26 4.91 2.52 -7.17
N LEU A 27 4.60 2.60 -5.87
CA LEU A 27 4.56 1.44 -4.98
C LEU A 27 3.60 0.35 -5.46
N LEU A 28 2.37 0.72 -5.83
CA LEU A 28 1.39 -0.24 -6.34
C LEU A 28 1.82 -0.87 -7.67
N LYS A 29 2.47 -0.09 -8.54
CA LYS A 29 3.01 -0.58 -9.81
C LYS A 29 4.14 -1.60 -9.59
N GLU A 30 5.04 -1.34 -8.64
CA GLU A 30 6.11 -2.26 -8.24
C GLU A 30 5.55 -3.59 -7.71
N LEU A 31 4.49 -3.50 -6.89
CA LEU A 31 3.79 -4.66 -6.34
C LEU A 31 2.86 -5.37 -7.32
N LYS A 32 2.75 -4.88 -8.57
CA LYS A 32 1.80 -5.37 -9.59
C LYS A 32 0.35 -5.42 -9.08
N LEU A 33 -0.02 -4.47 -8.23
CA LEU A 33 -1.36 -4.35 -7.66
C LEU A 33 -2.17 -3.32 -8.46
N GLU A 34 -3.26 -3.74 -9.06
CA GLU A 34 -4.16 -2.84 -9.77
C GLU A 34 -4.98 -1.98 -8.79
N SER A 35 -4.68 -0.68 -8.73
CA SER A 35 -5.34 0.30 -7.85
C SER A 35 -6.88 0.31 -7.82
N LYS A 36 -7.56 -0.29 -8.81
CA LYS A 36 -9.03 -0.36 -8.86
C LYS A 36 -9.64 -1.30 -7.82
N THR A 37 -8.88 -2.30 -7.39
CA THR A 37 -9.34 -3.36 -6.47
C THR A 37 -8.75 -3.23 -5.08
N PHE A 38 -7.97 -2.19 -4.78
CA PHE A 38 -7.32 -2.00 -3.48
C PHE A 38 -7.48 -0.56 -2.96
N VAL A 39 -7.57 -0.44 -1.65
CA VAL A 39 -7.48 0.79 -0.86
C VAL A 39 -6.10 0.81 -0.22
N VAL A 40 -5.41 1.94 -0.33
CA VAL A 40 -4.10 2.14 0.30
C VAL A 40 -4.25 3.09 1.47
N LEU A 41 -3.69 2.70 2.61
CA LEU A 41 -3.56 3.51 3.80
C LEU A 41 -2.08 3.80 4.05
N ALA A 42 -1.72 5.05 4.30
CA ALA A 42 -0.40 5.45 4.78
C ALA A 42 -0.52 5.89 6.23
N ASN A 43 0.20 5.24 7.14
CA ASN A 43 0.15 5.47 8.59
C ASN A 43 -1.31 5.46 9.11
N GLY A 44 -2.12 4.50 8.63
CA GLY A 44 -3.54 4.37 8.95
C GLY A 44 -4.50 5.35 8.27
N LYS A 45 -4.00 6.29 7.44
CA LYS A 45 -4.84 7.26 6.72
C LYS A 45 -4.98 6.91 5.25
N LYS A 46 -6.20 6.96 4.71
CA LYS A 46 -6.43 6.73 3.28
C LYS A 46 -5.70 7.77 2.44
N VAL A 47 -4.91 7.29 1.48
CA VAL A 47 -4.13 8.13 0.58
C VAL A 47 -4.51 7.85 -0.87
N GLY A 48 -4.43 8.89 -1.70
CA GLY A 48 -4.61 8.79 -3.14
C GLY A 48 -3.35 8.28 -3.85
N LEU A 49 -3.48 7.85 -5.10
CA LEU A 49 -2.37 7.34 -5.92
C LEU A 49 -1.26 8.37 -6.13
N ASP A 50 -1.63 9.66 -6.19
CA ASP A 50 -0.70 10.77 -6.39
C ASP A 50 -0.04 11.24 -5.09
N ASN A 51 -0.47 10.70 -3.94
CA ASN A 51 0.06 11.08 -2.66
C ASN A 51 1.50 10.56 -2.50
N LYS A 52 2.37 11.42 -1.97
CA LYS A 52 3.77 11.12 -1.73
C LYS A 52 3.90 10.45 -0.35
N ILE A 53 4.56 9.30 -0.33
CA ILE A 53 4.82 8.53 0.87
C ILE A 53 6.30 8.71 1.21
N ASP A 54 6.58 9.11 2.45
CA ASP A 54 7.96 9.31 2.90
C ASP A 54 8.62 8.02 3.41
N GLU A 55 9.94 8.04 3.50
CA GLU A 55 10.71 6.93 4.06
C GLU A 55 10.27 6.65 5.50
N GLY A 56 10.19 5.37 5.87
CA GLY A 56 9.76 4.92 7.19
C GLY A 56 8.25 4.86 7.37
N SER A 57 7.46 5.38 6.43
CA SER A 57 6.00 5.31 6.48
C SER A 57 5.50 3.86 6.38
N GLU A 58 4.45 3.57 7.14
CA GLU A 58 3.76 2.28 7.09
C GLU A 58 2.63 2.34 6.05
N ILE A 59 2.65 1.42 5.09
CA ILE A 59 1.63 1.30 4.07
C ILE A 59 0.81 0.04 4.29
N THR A 60 -0.49 0.20 4.49
CA THR A 60 -1.43 -0.92 4.53
C THR A 60 -2.20 -0.96 3.23
N ILE A 61 -2.18 -2.12 2.57
CA ILE A 61 -2.95 -2.37 1.36
C ILE A 61 -4.09 -3.31 1.72
N LEU A 62 -5.29 -2.83 1.49
CA LEU A 62 -6.54 -3.55 1.72
C LEU A 62 -7.20 -3.77 0.37
N PRO A 63 -7.60 -4.98 -0.01
CA PRO A 63 -8.53 -5.13 -1.13
C PRO A 63 -9.82 -4.39 -0.82
N LYS A 64 -10.32 -3.72 -1.84
CA LYS A 64 -11.61 -3.05 -1.85
C LYS A 64 -12.66 -4.14 -1.86
N ILE A 65 -13.01 -4.62 -0.68
CA ILE A 65 -14.20 -5.43 -0.47
C ILE A 65 -15.38 -4.51 -0.75
N ALA A 66 -15.91 -4.59 -1.96
CA ALA A 66 -17.27 -4.11 -2.21
C ALA A 66 -18.17 -5.01 -1.37
N GLY A 67 -18.48 -4.58 -0.15
CA GLY A 67 -19.53 -5.19 0.66
C GLY A 67 -20.82 -5.06 -0.14
N GLY A 68 -21.15 -6.11 -0.88
CA GLY A 68 -22.35 -6.24 -1.67
C GLY A 68 -23.05 -7.52 -1.27
N PHE A 69 -23.76 -7.48 -0.13
CA PHE A 69 -25.22 -7.63 -0.06
C PHE A 69 -25.68 -7.30 1.36
#